data_AF-A0A959Q0U2-F1
#
_entry.id   AF-A0A959Q0U2-F1
#
_cell.length_a   1.000
_cell.length_b   1.000
_cell.length_c   1.000
_cell.angle_alpha   90.00
_cell.angle_beta   90.00
_cell.angle_gamma   90.00
#
_symmetry.space_group_name_H-M   'P 1'
#
loop_
_entity.id
_entity.type
_entity.pdbx_description
1 polymer ?
#
loop_
_entity_poly.entity_id
_entity_poly.type
_entity_poly.pdbx_seq_one_letter_code
_entity_poly.pdbx_strand_id
1 'polypeptide(L)'
;MSIRLLTLLFTTGWLACSSPALPELSRKYTSQLPDAYRVAILIMDGTYNTEFTAPYDIFQHTRFREGIKPMEVFTVAKSHQPITTFEGIHIEPDYSYLSDSLPAIDVLVIPSAEHHLDSDRADSTLIQWVRQVSKKAQFITSHCDGAFILAQAGVLDGHVCTTFPGDIGLMRAEFPKLDIRDSVYFVHDDRVITSAGGARSFEAALYLCDLLYGVNVARRIADGLVIDWNLSQIPHLVVLPNKTTF
;
A
#
# COMPACT_ATOMS: atom_id res chain seq x y z
N MET A 1 -48.90 55.74 -41.48
CA MET A 1 -47.73 55.60 -42.38
C MET A 1 -46.73 54.70 -41.66
N SER A 2 -46.59 53.45 -42.10
CA SER A 2 -45.93 52.37 -41.34
C SER A 2 -44.43 52.35 -41.63
N ILE A 3 -43.59 52.48 -40.60
CA ILE A 3 -42.13 52.31 -40.70
C ILE A 3 -41.80 50.96 -40.06
N ARG A 4 -41.41 49.97 -40.89
CA ARG A 4 -40.87 48.69 -40.43
C ARG A 4 -39.39 48.89 -40.08
N LEU A 5 -39.06 48.74 -38.80
CA LEU A 5 -37.68 48.74 -38.30
C LEU A 5 -37.09 47.33 -38.50
N LEU A 6 -36.06 47.22 -39.34
CA LEU A 6 -35.36 45.96 -39.62
C LEU A 6 -34.29 45.76 -38.54
N THR A 7 -34.51 44.82 -37.62
CA THR A 7 -33.52 44.47 -36.58
C THR A 7 -32.50 43.50 -37.17
N LEU A 8 -31.26 43.98 -37.39
CA LEU A 8 -30.13 43.12 -37.73
C LEU A 8 -29.66 42.38 -36.47
N LEU A 9 -29.84 41.06 -36.42
CA LEU A 9 -29.23 40.19 -35.42
C LEU A 9 -27.78 39.93 -35.82
N PHE A 10 -26.83 40.52 -35.08
CA PHE A 10 -25.42 40.13 -35.13
C PHE A 10 -25.23 38.85 -34.31
N THR A 11 -25.02 37.71 -34.97
CA THR A 11 -24.56 36.49 -34.32
C THR A 11 -23.05 36.55 -34.16
N THR A 12 -22.57 36.80 -32.94
CA THR A 12 -21.16 36.68 -32.60
C THR A 12 -20.81 35.20 -32.45
N GLY A 13 -20.20 34.63 -33.48
CA GLY A 13 -19.67 33.26 -33.43
C GLY A 13 -18.50 33.18 -32.45
N TRP A 14 -18.73 32.55 -31.29
CA TRP A 14 -17.66 32.12 -30.40
C TRP A 14 -16.97 30.91 -31.04
N LEU A 15 -15.85 31.15 -31.72
CA LEU A 15 -14.89 30.08 -32.03
C LEU A 15 -14.19 29.72 -30.73
N ALA A 16 -14.71 28.72 -30.03
CA ALA A 16 -13.99 28.07 -28.94
C ALA A 16 -12.75 27.41 -29.55
N CYS A 17 -11.57 27.99 -29.31
CA CYS A 17 -10.31 27.29 -29.51
C CYS A 17 -10.31 26.08 -28.58
N SER A 18 -10.63 24.91 -29.11
CA SER A 18 -10.38 23.65 -28.43
C SER A 18 -8.87 23.52 -28.24
N SER A 19 -8.41 23.70 -27.00
CA SER A 19 -7.04 23.32 -26.65
C SER A 19 -6.88 21.84 -26.97
N PRO A 20 -5.81 21.41 -27.66
CA PRO A 20 -5.57 20.00 -27.88
C PRO A 20 -5.48 19.32 -26.52
N ALA A 21 -6.29 18.28 -26.31
CA ALA A 21 -6.18 17.45 -25.12
C ALA A 21 -4.73 16.98 -25.02
N LEU A 22 -4.12 17.15 -23.84
CA LEU A 22 -2.82 16.55 -23.56
C LEU A 22 -2.96 15.04 -23.83
N PRO A 23 -1.97 14.40 -24.46
CA PRO A 23 -2.02 12.95 -24.65
C PRO A 23 -2.28 12.30 -23.30
N GLU A 24 -3.34 11.47 -23.21
CA GLU A 24 -3.55 10.64 -22.05
C GLU A 24 -2.25 9.88 -21.79
N LEU A 25 -1.62 10.15 -20.64
CA LEU A 25 -0.52 9.36 -20.12
C LEU A 25 -1.09 8.01 -19.67
N SER A 26 -1.69 7.23 -20.57
CA SER A 26 -2.14 5.88 -20.27
C SER A 26 -0.91 4.97 -20.22
N ARG A 27 -0.16 5.08 -19.13
CA ARG A 27 0.93 4.17 -18.85
C ARG A 27 0.31 2.87 -18.35
N LYS A 28 -0.21 2.05 -19.27
CA LYS A 28 -0.55 0.66 -18.94
C LYS A 28 0.68 0.02 -18.32
N TYR A 29 0.63 -0.22 -17.01
CA TYR A 29 1.73 -0.89 -16.33
C TYR A 29 2.00 -2.22 -17.03
N THR A 30 3.24 -2.37 -17.50
CA THR A 30 3.72 -3.58 -18.15
C THR A 30 4.90 -4.04 -17.32
N SER A 31 4.85 -5.29 -16.83
CA SER A 31 5.94 -5.85 -16.04
C SER A 31 7.26 -5.74 -16.81
N GLN A 32 8.25 -5.08 -16.23
CA GLN A 32 9.53 -4.73 -16.83
C GLN A 32 10.69 -5.60 -16.33
N LEU A 33 10.46 -6.43 -15.30
CA LEU A 33 11.48 -7.26 -14.68
C LEU A 33 11.14 -8.76 -14.80
N PRO A 34 11.84 -9.51 -15.68
CA PRO A 34 11.73 -10.96 -15.66
C PRO A 34 12.30 -11.50 -14.33
N ASP A 35 11.56 -12.39 -13.68
CA ASP A 35 11.91 -13.02 -12.39
C ASP A 35 12.09 -12.05 -11.21
N ALA A 36 11.07 -11.20 -10.95
CA ALA A 36 10.99 -10.33 -9.77
C ALA A 36 9.95 -10.83 -8.75
N TYR A 37 10.13 -10.47 -7.48
CA TYR A 37 9.02 -10.48 -6.52
C TYR A 37 8.04 -9.37 -6.87
N ARG A 38 6.77 -9.69 -6.98
CA ARG A 38 5.74 -8.71 -7.33
C ARG A 38 5.10 -8.15 -6.06
N VAL A 39 5.29 -6.86 -5.86
CA VAL A 39 4.84 -6.15 -4.66
C VAL A 39 3.67 -5.25 -5.02
N ALA A 40 2.49 -5.63 -4.54
CA ALA A 40 1.28 -4.83 -4.69
C ALA A 40 1.12 -3.94 -3.45
N ILE A 41 1.01 -2.63 -3.66
CA ILE A 41 0.69 -1.66 -2.61
C ILE A 41 -0.74 -1.20 -2.81
N LEU A 42 -1.63 -1.53 -1.86
CA LEU A 42 -3.00 -1.04 -1.89
C LEU A 42 -2.99 0.48 -1.65
N ILE A 43 -3.59 1.23 -2.57
CA ILE A 43 -3.85 2.66 -2.42
C ILE A 43 -5.35 2.93 -2.55
N MET A 44 -5.81 3.89 -1.76
CA MET A 44 -7.20 4.30 -1.59
C MET A 44 -7.25 5.80 -1.32
N ASP A 45 -8.41 6.43 -1.48
CA ASP A 45 -8.60 7.80 -0.98
C ASP A 45 -8.27 7.86 0.52
N GLY A 46 -7.56 8.90 0.92
CA GLY A 46 -7.07 9.08 2.29
C GLY A 46 -5.87 8.21 2.66
N THR A 47 -5.23 7.48 1.72
CA THR A 47 -4.00 6.72 2.04
C THR A 47 -2.91 7.65 2.58
N TYR A 48 -2.24 7.27 3.67
CA TYR A 48 -1.17 8.06 4.26
C TYR A 48 0.11 8.00 3.42
N ASN A 49 0.69 9.16 3.10
CA ASN A 49 1.83 9.25 2.19
C ASN A 49 3.00 8.36 2.60
N THR A 50 3.50 8.53 3.82
CA THR A 50 4.69 7.80 4.28
C THR A 50 4.48 6.29 4.31
N GLU A 51 3.26 5.82 4.53
CA GLU A 51 2.96 4.40 4.73
C GLU A 51 2.90 3.60 3.44
N PHE A 52 2.68 4.28 2.31
CA PHE A 52 2.84 3.66 0.99
C PHE A 52 4.21 4.02 0.38
N THR A 53 4.73 5.24 0.54
CA THR A 53 6.01 5.63 -0.08
C THR A 53 7.20 4.94 0.57
N ALA A 54 7.21 4.73 1.89
CA ALA A 54 8.31 4.05 2.56
C ALA A 54 8.54 2.63 2.01
N PRO A 55 7.55 1.71 2.00
CA PRO A 55 7.72 0.41 1.35
C PRO A 55 8.01 0.55 -0.15
N TYR A 56 7.37 1.51 -0.84
CA TYR A 56 7.64 1.72 -2.27
C TYR A 56 9.13 2.03 -2.52
N ASP A 57 9.72 2.98 -1.80
CA ASP A 57 11.11 3.38 -1.91
C ASP A 57 12.05 2.21 -1.58
N ILE A 58 11.86 1.55 -0.43
CA ILE A 58 12.70 0.43 0.00
C ILE A 58 12.69 -0.70 -1.05
N PHE A 59 11.50 -1.12 -1.46
CA PHE A 59 11.34 -2.26 -2.36
C PHE A 59 11.78 -1.93 -3.78
N GLN A 60 11.47 -0.75 -4.31
CA GLN A 60 11.91 -0.32 -5.64
C GLN A 60 13.45 -0.24 -5.72
N HIS A 61 14.13 0.15 -4.63
CA HIS A 61 15.58 0.24 -4.59
C HIS A 61 16.30 -1.12 -4.72
N THR A 62 15.61 -2.25 -4.55
CA THR A 62 16.17 -3.59 -4.79
C THR A 62 16.60 -3.80 -6.25
N ARG A 63 15.97 -3.10 -7.20
CA ARG A 63 16.28 -3.16 -8.64
C ARG A 63 17.68 -2.68 -8.99
N PHE A 64 18.30 -1.90 -8.11
CA PHE A 64 19.64 -1.35 -8.27
C PHE A 64 20.70 -2.17 -7.52
N ARG A 65 20.37 -3.39 -7.09
CA ARG A 65 21.26 -4.27 -6.33
C ARG A 65 21.53 -5.55 -7.12
N GLU A 66 22.82 -5.87 -7.27
CA GLU A 66 23.27 -7.09 -7.94
C GLU A 66 23.20 -8.30 -7.00
N GLY A 67 23.00 -9.49 -7.59
CA GLY A 67 23.06 -10.77 -6.87
C GLY A 67 21.83 -11.09 -6.03
N ILE A 68 20.73 -10.33 -6.15
CA ILE A 68 19.45 -10.60 -5.50
C ILE A 68 18.31 -10.65 -6.52
N LYS A 69 17.22 -11.32 -6.16
CA LYS A 69 15.96 -11.26 -6.91
C LYS A 69 15.29 -9.89 -6.66
N PRO A 70 15.14 -9.02 -7.68
CA PRO A 70 14.59 -7.68 -7.47
C PRO A 70 13.10 -7.74 -7.13
N MET A 71 12.59 -6.63 -6.61
CA MET A 71 11.16 -6.39 -6.42
C MET A 71 10.64 -5.48 -7.53
N GLU A 72 9.47 -5.85 -8.03
CA GLU A 72 8.69 -5.05 -8.95
C GLU A 72 7.47 -4.50 -8.20
N VAL A 73 7.48 -3.20 -7.94
CA VAL A 73 6.49 -2.52 -7.11
C VAL A 73 5.44 -1.84 -7.98
N PHE A 74 4.17 -2.04 -7.65
CA PHE A 74 3.04 -1.38 -8.31
C PHE A 74 1.92 -1.07 -7.32
N THR A 75 1.14 -0.06 -7.65
CA THR A 75 -0.03 0.35 -6.89
C THR A 75 -1.28 -0.39 -7.38
N VAL A 76 -2.18 -0.70 -6.46
CA VAL A 76 -3.47 -1.32 -6.78
C VAL A 76 -4.56 -0.56 -6.04
N ALA A 77 -5.64 -0.22 -6.73
CA ALA A 77 -6.80 0.46 -6.16
C ALA A 77 -8.11 -0.18 -6.63
N LYS A 78 -9.23 0.33 -6.12
CA LYS A 78 -10.58 -0.14 -6.50
C LYS A 78 -10.90 0.06 -7.97
N SER A 79 -10.37 1.13 -8.57
CA SER A 79 -10.57 1.50 -9.95
C SER A 79 -9.35 2.30 -10.45
N HIS A 80 -9.33 2.65 -11.73
CA HIS A 80 -8.31 3.55 -12.31
C HIS A 80 -8.55 5.04 -12.00
N GLN A 81 -9.59 5.38 -11.23
CA GLN A 81 -9.77 6.78 -10.82
C GLN A 81 -8.63 7.20 -9.89
N PRO A 82 -8.04 8.40 -10.10
CA PRO A 82 -7.03 8.91 -9.20
C PRO A 82 -7.55 8.99 -7.77
N ILE A 83 -6.71 8.61 -6.82
CA ILE A 83 -6.99 8.81 -5.39
C ILE A 83 -6.32 10.09 -4.90
N THR A 84 -6.85 10.65 -3.82
CA THR A 84 -6.21 11.71 -3.05
C THR A 84 -5.71 11.13 -1.73
N THR A 85 -4.41 11.16 -1.50
CA THR A 85 -3.80 10.75 -0.21
C THR A 85 -4.25 11.66 0.93
N PHE A 86 -4.07 11.21 2.17
CA PHE A 86 -4.45 11.98 3.36
C PHE A 86 -3.84 13.40 3.37
N GLU A 87 -2.57 13.53 3.00
CA GLU A 87 -1.88 14.82 2.96
C GLU A 87 -1.99 15.55 1.60
N GLY A 88 -2.83 15.06 0.67
CA GLY A 88 -3.28 15.82 -0.51
C GLY A 88 -2.55 15.56 -1.84
N ILE A 89 -1.73 14.52 -1.96
CA ILE A 89 -1.15 14.07 -3.23
C ILE A 89 -2.20 13.31 -4.05
N HIS A 90 -2.31 13.62 -5.34
CA HIS A 90 -3.11 12.85 -6.30
C HIS A 90 -2.29 11.75 -6.97
N ILE A 91 -2.79 10.52 -6.98
CA ILE A 91 -2.09 9.35 -7.52
C ILE A 91 -3.01 8.58 -8.47
N GLU A 92 -2.55 8.36 -9.70
CA GLU A 92 -3.18 7.42 -10.63
C GLU A 92 -2.71 5.99 -10.33
N PRO A 93 -3.62 5.04 -10.03
CA PRO A 93 -3.25 3.65 -9.74
C PRO A 93 -2.71 2.91 -10.97
N ASP A 94 -1.75 2.01 -10.78
CA ASP A 94 -1.24 1.15 -11.85
C ASP A 94 -2.27 0.08 -12.26
N TYR A 95 -3.04 -0.42 -11.28
CA TYR A 95 -4.04 -1.47 -11.46
C TYR A 95 -5.33 -1.20 -10.69
N SER A 96 -6.43 -1.63 -11.31
CA SER A 96 -7.74 -1.76 -10.68
C SER A 96 -8.00 -3.21 -10.28
N TYR A 97 -8.22 -3.46 -8.99
CA TYR A 97 -8.56 -4.82 -8.52
C TYR A 97 -9.97 -5.29 -8.91
N LEU A 98 -10.82 -4.39 -9.43
CA LEU A 98 -12.15 -4.74 -9.91
C LEU A 98 -12.20 -5.07 -11.39
N SER A 99 -11.36 -4.44 -12.20
CA SER A 99 -11.46 -4.52 -13.67
C SER A 99 -10.28 -5.22 -14.34
N ASP A 100 -9.14 -5.33 -13.67
CA ASP A 100 -7.92 -5.79 -14.32
C ASP A 100 -7.56 -7.23 -13.95
N SER A 101 -6.85 -7.87 -14.87
CA SER A 101 -6.12 -9.10 -14.56
C SER A 101 -4.78 -8.72 -13.92
N LEU A 102 -4.69 -8.84 -12.60
CA LEU A 102 -3.45 -8.55 -11.87
C LEU A 102 -2.38 -9.63 -12.14
N PRO A 103 -1.09 -9.25 -12.11
CA PRO A 103 -0.03 -10.24 -12.05
C PRO A 103 -0.08 -10.98 -10.69
N ALA A 104 0.66 -12.08 -10.56
CA ALA A 104 0.79 -12.76 -9.26
C ALA A 104 1.33 -11.77 -8.21
N ILE A 105 0.79 -11.76 -7.00
CA ILE A 105 1.24 -10.86 -5.93
C ILE A 105 2.01 -11.71 -4.92
N ASP A 106 3.33 -11.49 -4.86
CA ASP A 106 4.21 -12.18 -3.91
C ASP A 106 4.23 -11.47 -2.55
N VAL A 107 4.16 -10.13 -2.56
CA VAL A 107 4.09 -9.31 -1.35
C VAL A 107 2.90 -8.36 -1.47
N LEU A 108 2.03 -8.37 -0.47
CA LEU A 108 0.91 -7.43 -0.36
C LEU A 108 1.20 -6.42 0.75
N VAL A 109 1.14 -5.13 0.43
CA VAL A 109 1.30 -4.02 1.39
C VAL A 109 -0.03 -3.31 1.58
N ILE A 110 -0.47 -3.18 2.83
CA ILE A 110 -1.69 -2.47 3.23
C ILE A 110 -1.31 -1.28 4.13
N PRO A 111 -1.15 -0.07 3.56
CA PRO A 111 -1.00 1.17 4.33
C PRO A 111 -2.26 1.49 5.17
N SER A 112 -2.20 2.50 6.04
CA SER A 112 -3.42 3.15 6.56
C SER A 112 -4.04 4.07 5.51
N ALA A 113 -5.36 4.23 5.61
CA ALA A 113 -6.13 5.25 4.92
C ALA A 113 -7.15 5.89 5.88
N GLU A 114 -7.52 7.14 5.61
CA GLU A 114 -8.42 7.97 6.42
C GLU A 114 -9.69 7.24 6.91
N HIS A 115 -10.22 6.35 6.07
CA HIS A 115 -11.50 5.67 6.30
C HIS A 115 -11.37 4.19 6.72
N HIS A 116 -10.16 3.71 7.03
CA HIS A 116 -9.92 2.35 7.53
C HIS A 116 -10.55 2.06 8.89
N LEU A 117 -10.87 3.09 9.67
CA LEU A 117 -11.56 2.94 10.94
C LEU A 117 -13.09 3.05 10.81
N ASP A 118 -13.62 3.32 9.62
CA ASP A 118 -15.06 3.45 9.37
C ASP A 118 -15.56 2.67 8.14
N SER A 119 -15.72 3.36 7.02
CA SER A 119 -16.46 2.98 5.83
C SER A 119 -15.70 1.99 4.96
N ASP A 120 -14.36 2.02 4.95
CA ASP A 120 -13.58 1.10 4.11
C ASP A 120 -13.72 -0.35 4.58
N ARG A 121 -13.85 -0.58 5.89
CA ARG A 121 -14.08 -1.93 6.44
C ARG A 121 -15.45 -2.50 6.10
N ALA A 122 -16.41 -1.63 5.77
CA ALA A 122 -17.74 -2.04 5.31
C ALA A 122 -17.75 -2.42 3.82
N ASP A 123 -16.71 -2.08 3.04
CA ASP A 123 -16.61 -2.51 1.65
C ASP A 123 -16.22 -3.99 1.56
N SER A 124 -17.24 -4.86 1.43
CA SER A 124 -17.05 -6.30 1.29
C SER A 124 -16.17 -6.68 0.10
N THR A 125 -16.11 -5.85 -0.94
CA THR A 125 -15.29 -6.07 -2.13
C THR A 125 -13.81 -5.95 -1.80
N LEU A 126 -13.44 -4.89 -1.08
CA LEU A 126 -12.07 -4.68 -0.60
C LEU A 126 -11.64 -5.85 0.28
N ILE A 127 -12.45 -6.15 1.31
CA ILE A 127 -12.16 -7.21 2.28
C ILE A 127 -12.02 -8.57 1.59
N GLN A 128 -12.89 -8.87 0.62
CA GLN A 128 -12.81 -10.10 -0.16
C GLN A 128 -11.55 -10.13 -1.02
N TRP A 129 -11.20 -9.04 -1.69
CA TRP A 129 -9.99 -8.96 -2.50
C TRP A 129 -8.73 -9.20 -1.67
N VAL A 130 -8.57 -8.49 -0.55
CA VAL A 130 -7.46 -8.68 0.40
C VAL A 130 -7.38 -10.13 0.86
N ARG A 131 -8.52 -10.73 1.26
CA ARG A 131 -8.57 -12.14 1.67
C ARG A 131 -8.10 -13.09 0.56
N GLN A 132 -8.49 -12.86 -0.70
CA GLN A 132 -8.10 -13.76 -1.80
C GLN A 132 -6.62 -13.62 -2.17
N VAL A 133 -6.11 -12.39 -2.24
CA VAL A 133 -4.69 -12.14 -2.52
C VAL A 133 -3.81 -12.73 -1.43
N SER A 134 -4.19 -12.53 -0.16
CA SER A 134 -3.43 -13.01 1.01
C SER A 134 -3.28 -14.54 1.04
N LYS A 135 -4.14 -15.32 0.38
CA LYS A 135 -3.97 -16.79 0.29
C LYS A 135 -2.78 -17.22 -0.55
N LYS A 136 -2.31 -16.36 -1.45
CA LYS A 136 -1.24 -16.67 -2.42
C LYS A 136 0.03 -15.87 -2.17
N ALA A 137 -0.08 -14.71 -1.52
CA ALA A 137 1.06 -13.88 -1.16
C ALA A 137 2.02 -14.65 -0.23
N GLN A 138 3.31 -14.51 -0.50
CA GLN A 138 4.40 -15.04 0.32
C GLN A 138 4.56 -14.21 1.60
N PHE A 139 4.38 -12.89 1.50
CA PHE A 139 4.34 -11.98 2.65
C PHE A 139 3.18 -11.00 2.55
N ILE A 140 2.58 -10.67 3.69
CA ILE A 140 1.58 -9.62 3.83
C ILE A 140 2.09 -8.66 4.88
N THR A 141 2.18 -7.38 4.53
CA THR A 141 2.58 -6.31 5.45
C THR A 141 1.48 -5.27 5.60
N SER A 142 1.28 -4.77 6.83
CA SER A 142 0.42 -3.61 7.07
C SER A 142 1.13 -2.52 7.86
N HIS A 143 0.66 -1.29 7.68
CA HIS A 143 1.11 -0.11 8.40
C HIS A 143 -0.09 0.57 9.06
N CYS A 144 0.06 0.95 10.33
CA CYS A 144 -0.97 1.65 11.11
C CYS A 144 -2.33 0.93 10.95
N ASP A 145 -3.40 1.63 10.59
CA ASP A 145 -4.75 1.08 10.50
C ASP A 145 -4.97 0.06 9.38
N GLY A 146 -3.99 -0.15 8.50
CA GLY A 146 -4.01 -1.26 7.56
C GLY A 146 -4.17 -2.63 8.26
N ALA A 147 -3.75 -2.74 9.53
CA ALA A 147 -3.96 -3.93 10.34
C ALA A 147 -5.45 -4.25 10.57
N PHE A 148 -6.34 -3.26 10.61
CA PHE A 148 -7.78 -3.49 10.75
C PHE A 148 -8.40 -4.10 9.49
N ILE A 149 -7.91 -3.74 8.30
CA ILE A 149 -8.31 -4.39 7.04
C ILE A 149 -7.89 -5.86 7.05
N LEU A 150 -6.65 -6.15 7.49
CA LEU A 150 -6.17 -7.53 7.62
C LEU A 150 -6.98 -8.34 8.65
N ALA A 151 -7.30 -7.74 9.80
CA ALA A 151 -8.16 -8.35 10.82
C ALA A 151 -9.55 -8.68 10.26
N GLN A 152 -10.20 -7.71 9.61
CA GLN A 152 -11.52 -7.87 9.00
C GLN A 152 -11.53 -8.92 7.87
N ALA A 153 -10.41 -9.03 7.14
CA ALA A 153 -10.21 -10.06 6.12
C ALA A 153 -9.96 -11.46 6.71
N GLY A 154 -9.72 -11.59 8.02
CA GLY A 154 -9.35 -12.84 8.70
C GLY A 154 -7.90 -13.26 8.44
N VAL A 155 -7.05 -12.33 7.99
CA VAL A 155 -5.63 -12.59 7.68
C VAL A 155 -4.81 -12.68 8.97
N LEU A 156 -5.22 -11.98 10.03
CA LEU A 156 -4.53 -11.98 11.33
C LEU A 156 -4.98 -13.12 12.26
N ASP A 157 -5.97 -13.94 11.85
CA ASP A 157 -6.47 -15.02 12.68
C ASP A 157 -5.37 -16.04 13.01
N GLY A 158 -5.02 -16.15 14.30
CA GLY A 158 -3.96 -17.04 14.77
C GLY A 158 -2.54 -16.47 14.69
N HIS A 159 -2.38 -15.21 14.27
CA HIS A 159 -1.09 -14.51 14.24
C HIS A 159 -1.02 -13.43 15.33
N VAL A 160 0.18 -13.22 15.87
CA VAL A 160 0.50 -12.06 16.71
C VAL A 160 0.67 -10.83 15.82
N CYS A 161 0.09 -9.71 16.22
CA CYS A 161 0.10 -8.49 15.42
C CYS A 161 0.27 -7.22 16.29
N THR A 162 0.46 -6.08 15.63
CA THR A 162 0.39 -4.73 16.21
C THR A 162 -0.37 -3.82 15.24
N THR A 163 -0.75 -2.64 15.72
CA THR A 163 -1.29 -1.55 14.89
C THR A 163 -0.69 -0.21 15.37
N PHE A 164 -1.25 0.93 14.94
CA PHE A 164 -0.91 2.24 15.46
C PHE A 164 -1.05 2.30 16.99
N PRO A 165 -0.11 2.93 17.72
CA PRO A 165 -0.16 2.94 19.19
C PRO A 165 -1.45 3.49 19.77
N GLY A 166 -2.07 4.49 19.12
CA GLY A 166 -3.35 5.06 19.54
C GLY A 166 -4.54 4.10 19.43
N ASP A 167 -4.46 3.14 18.49
CA ASP A 167 -5.60 2.28 18.11
C ASP A 167 -5.48 0.86 18.64
N ILE A 168 -4.44 0.54 19.41
CA ILE A 168 -4.30 -0.76 20.09
C ILE A 168 -5.53 -1.09 20.94
N GLY A 169 -6.03 -0.11 21.70
CA GLY A 169 -7.19 -0.29 22.57
C GLY A 169 -8.46 -0.61 21.77
N LEU A 170 -8.66 0.12 20.67
CA LEU A 170 -9.77 -0.10 19.75
C LEU A 170 -9.69 -1.47 19.09
N MET A 171 -8.52 -1.85 18.56
CA MET A 171 -8.34 -3.13 17.89
C MET A 171 -8.57 -4.31 18.83
N ARG A 172 -8.12 -4.23 20.09
CA ARG A 172 -8.40 -5.25 21.12
C ARG A 172 -9.90 -5.37 21.43
N ALA A 173 -10.63 -4.26 21.40
CA ALA A 173 -12.08 -4.26 21.65
C ALA A 173 -12.86 -4.86 20.48
N GLU A 174 -12.50 -4.54 19.23
CA GLU A 174 -13.17 -5.04 18.02
C GLU A 174 -12.80 -6.50 17.70
N PHE A 175 -11.54 -6.89 17.94
CA PHE A 175 -11.01 -8.22 17.63
C PHE A 175 -10.43 -8.92 18.87
N PRO A 176 -11.28 -9.28 19.86
CA PRO A 176 -10.83 -9.78 21.17
C PRO A 176 -10.11 -11.14 21.15
N LYS A 177 -10.06 -11.81 19.98
CA LYS A 177 -9.35 -13.09 19.79
C LYS A 177 -7.92 -12.91 19.29
N LEU A 178 -7.55 -11.71 18.81
CA LEU A 178 -6.21 -11.46 18.28
C LEU A 178 -5.21 -11.21 19.42
N ASP A 179 -3.99 -11.71 19.28
CA ASP A 179 -2.86 -11.36 20.15
C ASP A 179 -2.23 -10.07 19.62
N ILE A 180 -2.67 -8.94 20.18
CA ILE A 180 -2.24 -7.60 19.77
C ILE A 180 -1.19 -7.08 20.75
N ARG A 181 0.02 -6.86 20.25
CA ARG A 181 1.16 -6.31 20.97
C ARG A 181 1.19 -4.80 20.88
N ASP A 182 1.56 -4.18 21.99
CA ASP A 182 1.84 -2.75 22.07
C ASP A 182 3.35 -2.51 22.23
N SER A 183 3.74 -1.24 22.23
CA SER A 183 5.12 -0.84 22.56
C SER A 183 6.20 -1.42 21.63
N VAL A 184 5.80 -1.85 20.42
CA VAL A 184 6.68 -2.34 19.34
C VAL A 184 6.40 -1.55 18.06
N TYR A 185 7.40 -1.36 17.21
CA TYR A 185 7.25 -0.71 15.91
C TYR A 185 6.77 -1.65 14.82
N PHE A 186 7.07 -2.94 14.96
CA PHE A 186 6.46 -3.98 14.15
C PHE A 186 6.47 -5.34 14.85
N VAL A 187 5.59 -6.23 14.38
CA VAL A 187 5.54 -7.65 14.72
C VAL A 187 5.67 -8.45 13.43
N HIS A 188 6.47 -9.51 13.47
CA HIS A 188 6.53 -10.53 12.42
C HIS A 188 6.08 -11.88 12.97
N ASP A 189 5.08 -12.48 12.35
CA ASP A 189 4.58 -13.83 12.64
C ASP A 189 4.29 -14.58 11.34
N ASP A 190 5.05 -15.64 11.07
CA ASP A 190 5.01 -16.46 9.86
C ASP A 190 5.18 -15.65 8.57
N ARG A 191 4.08 -15.34 7.88
CA ARG A 191 4.07 -14.55 6.63
C ARG A 191 3.53 -13.15 6.80
N VAL A 192 3.15 -12.77 8.03
CA VAL A 192 2.49 -11.50 8.32
C VAL A 192 3.44 -10.58 9.08
N ILE A 193 3.61 -9.36 8.57
CA ILE A 193 4.35 -8.28 9.24
C ILE A 193 3.38 -7.13 9.47
N THR A 194 3.12 -6.78 10.72
CA THR A 194 2.26 -5.62 11.04
C THR A 194 3.11 -4.54 11.69
N SER A 195 2.89 -3.28 11.33
CA SER A 195 3.71 -2.14 11.77
C SER A 195 2.86 -1.03 12.37
N ALA A 196 3.43 -0.29 13.31
CA ALA A 196 2.87 0.93 13.87
C ALA A 196 2.65 2.05 12.83
N GLY A 197 3.24 1.94 11.64
CA GLY A 197 3.06 2.88 10.53
C GLY A 197 3.79 4.22 10.70
N GLY A 198 3.33 5.25 10.00
CA GLY A 198 4.05 6.50 9.81
C GLY A 198 5.49 6.27 9.34
N ALA A 199 6.46 6.95 9.94
CA ALA A 199 7.88 6.76 9.64
C ALA A 199 8.41 5.36 10.00
N ARG A 200 7.72 4.59 10.85
CA ARG A 200 8.12 3.21 11.19
C ARG A 200 7.87 2.23 10.04
N SER A 201 7.14 2.65 9.00
CA SER A 201 6.94 1.88 7.77
C SER A 201 8.26 1.54 7.06
N PHE A 202 9.26 2.42 7.15
CA PHE A 202 10.62 2.14 6.65
C PHE A 202 11.26 0.94 7.38
N GLU A 203 11.04 0.83 8.69
CA GLU A 203 11.63 -0.23 9.51
C GLU A 203 11.09 -1.60 9.12
N ALA A 204 9.76 -1.71 8.97
CA ALA A 204 9.11 -2.94 8.55
C ALA A 204 9.48 -3.34 7.11
N ALA A 205 9.59 -2.37 6.20
CA ALA A 205 10.02 -2.63 4.83
C ALA A 205 11.49 -3.08 4.75
N LEU A 206 12.40 -2.41 5.46
CA LEU A 206 13.81 -2.81 5.54
C LEU A 206 13.98 -4.18 6.21
N TYR A 207 13.16 -4.47 7.22
CA TYR A 207 13.12 -5.79 7.85
C TYR A 207 12.71 -6.89 6.87
N LEU A 208 11.70 -6.67 6.02
CA LEU A 208 11.37 -7.65 4.97
C LEU A 208 12.53 -7.86 3.98
N CYS A 209 13.28 -6.80 3.63
CA CYS A 209 14.50 -6.95 2.84
C CYS A 209 15.59 -7.74 3.57
N ASP A 210 15.73 -7.59 4.89
CA ASP A 210 16.65 -8.40 5.70
C ASP A 210 16.23 -9.88 5.70
N LEU A 211 14.95 -10.17 5.88
CA LEU A 211 14.43 -11.53 5.80
C LEU A 211 14.71 -12.21 4.45
N LEU A 212 14.53 -11.49 3.34
CA LEU A 212 14.65 -12.05 1.99
C LEU A 212 16.09 -12.07 1.47
N TYR A 213 16.90 -11.08 1.83
CA TYR A 213 18.20 -10.83 1.20
C TYR A 213 19.38 -10.77 2.19
N GLY A 214 19.09 -10.82 3.49
CA GLY A 214 20.06 -10.70 4.56
C GLY A 214 20.47 -9.26 4.88
N VAL A 215 20.94 -9.09 6.12
CA VAL A 215 21.24 -7.79 6.75
C VAL A 215 22.17 -6.89 5.94
N ASN A 216 23.13 -7.47 5.21
CA ASN A 216 24.07 -6.68 4.40
C ASN A 216 23.38 -5.99 3.22
N VAL A 217 22.40 -6.66 2.60
CA VAL A 217 21.62 -6.07 1.50
C VAL A 217 20.67 -5.01 2.05
N ALA A 218 19.96 -5.32 3.14
CA ALA A 218 19.05 -4.38 3.79
C ALA A 218 19.78 -3.08 4.22
N ARG A 219 20.95 -3.18 4.85
CA ARG A 219 21.78 -2.02 5.19
C ARG A 219 22.22 -1.22 3.97
N ARG A 220 22.67 -1.88 2.90
CA ARG A 220 23.03 -1.17 1.66
C ARG A 220 21.85 -0.42 1.04
N ILE A 221 20.63 -0.96 1.15
CA ILE A 221 19.40 -0.28 0.73
C ILE A 221 19.17 0.95 1.60
N ALA A 222 19.22 0.80 2.93
CA ALA A 222 19.08 1.88 3.90
C ALA A 222 20.12 3.01 3.68
N ASP A 223 21.40 2.65 3.50
CA ASP A 223 22.49 3.60 3.21
C ASP A 223 22.22 4.42 1.95
N GLY A 224 21.65 3.79 0.91
CA GLY A 224 21.28 4.45 -0.34
C GLY A 224 20.15 5.47 -0.20
N LEU A 225 19.39 5.40 0.90
CA LEU A 225 18.32 6.32 1.28
C LEU A 225 18.71 7.17 2.51
N VAL A 226 19.97 7.07 2.95
CA VAL A 226 20.51 7.81 4.11
C VAL A 226 19.75 7.51 5.40
N ILE A 227 19.35 6.25 5.58
CA ILE A 227 18.69 5.74 6.79
C ILE A 227 19.75 5.00 7.63
N ASP A 228 20.00 5.46 8.85
CA ASP A 228 20.83 4.73 9.82
C ASP A 228 20.03 3.56 10.40
N TRP A 229 20.06 2.43 9.69
CA TRP A 229 19.23 1.28 10.01
C TRP A 229 19.98 0.21 10.80
N ASN A 230 19.49 -0.04 12.02
CA ASN A 230 20.00 -1.09 12.90
C ASN A 230 18.85 -1.83 13.60
N LEU A 231 18.53 -3.03 13.10
CA LEU A 231 17.48 -3.89 13.63
C LEU A 231 17.56 -4.11 15.15
N SER A 232 18.77 -4.18 15.72
CA SER A 232 18.96 -4.39 17.17
C SER A 232 18.51 -3.21 18.05
N GLN A 233 18.32 -2.03 17.47
CA GLN A 233 17.88 -0.82 18.16
C GLN A 233 16.40 -0.50 17.93
N ILE A 234 15.73 -1.28 17.09
CA ILE A 234 14.33 -1.07 16.73
C ILE A 234 13.46 -1.95 17.64
N PRO A 235 12.52 -1.40 18.41
CA PRO A 235 11.56 -2.20 19.16
C PRO A 235 10.70 -3.06 18.22
N HIS A 236 10.86 -4.38 18.26
CA HIS A 236 10.10 -5.30 17.42
C HIS A 236 9.91 -6.65 18.10
N LEU A 237 8.96 -7.43 17.60
CA LEU A 237 8.74 -8.82 18.00
C LEU A 237 8.80 -9.72 16.77
N VAL A 238 9.61 -10.77 16.84
CA VAL A 238 9.58 -11.88 15.87
C VAL A 238 9.04 -13.10 16.60
N VAL A 239 7.88 -13.59 16.15
CA VAL A 239 7.30 -14.84 16.65
C VAL A 239 8.06 -15.97 15.98
N LEU A 240 8.86 -16.68 16.78
CA LEU A 240 9.51 -17.89 16.32
C LEU A 240 8.44 -18.98 16.17
N PRO A 241 8.48 -19.79 15.09
CA PRO A 241 7.61 -20.93 15.01
C PRO A 241 7.81 -21.76 16.27
N ASN A 242 6.71 -22.12 16.94
CA ASN A 242 6.79 -23.13 17.98
C ASN A 242 7.52 -24.33 17.36
N LYS A 243 8.68 -24.70 17.91
CA LYS A 243 9.30 -26.00 17.65
C LYS A 243 8.35 -27.03 18.24
N THR A 244 7.25 -27.30 17.55
CA THR A 244 6.39 -28.43 17.87
C THR A 244 7.23 -29.64 17.55
N THR A 245 7.77 -30.21 18.61
CA THR A 245 8.53 -31.44 18.61
C THR A 245 7.57 -32.52 18.12
N PHE A 246 7.85 -33.08 16.94
CA PHE A 246 7.38 -34.39 16.52
C PHE A 246 8.55 -35.13 15.90
#